data_AF-A0A3C1VGT2-F1
#
_entry.id   AF-A0A3C1VGT2-F1
#
_cell.length_a   1.000
_cell.length_b   1.000
_cell.length_c   1.000
_cell.angle_alpha   90.00
_cell.angle_beta   90.00
_cell.angle_gamma   90.00
#
_symmetry.space_group_name_H-M   'P 1'
#
loop_
_entity.id
_entity.type
_entity.pdbx_description
1 polymer ?
#
loop_
_entity_poly.entity_id
_entity_poly.type
_entity_poly.pdbx_seq_one_letter_code
_entity_poly.pdbx_strand_id
1 'polypeptide(L)'
;MVCYCPRMAVGDVRTYEVTFCSRVSKWADALFSENPTWGFARTEIEESKGINRKRSDLRIYDSKKKLVLAGEVKLPGTPEGRNAYNSDLIGDAFQKASSAGAEFFFTWNVNKLVLFDSKKWDVPLMERRLDDFDLGIDLEKPEDVSRPEVEKSIQEFLAKFFAALHEIAAGKKPDWGMPPDLFFIRAFESHIAWPVKLTAEFFFTQSATDKKFDTLFQEWMSKDQGWQVIRNDPNGWRELIDRASRTLCYVFANRLLFYESVRRKFDDLKQITVPKKLGQPLDLLAHFNKSFQHAMEVTGDYETLFYPMQEDWAAPAIFAHELAPDAWRSVLGELDQFNFKEIRTDILGGIFQRLIAPEERHKFGQHYTNEDLVDVVNAFCIRKADDIVLDPACGSGSFLVRAYHRKAWMAEDKRFTHPSVSHQDRLAEIYGSDISLFAAHLATLNLASRDINEEENYPRIARRNFFEIREKNELSLIHISEPTR
;
A
#
# COMPACT_ATOMS: atom_id res chain seq x y z
N MET A 1 -30.72 8.56 -12.79
CA MET A 1 -31.44 8.48 -11.51
C MET A 1 -30.57 7.63 -10.59
N VAL A 2 -29.69 8.27 -9.82
CA VAL A 2 -28.76 7.56 -8.92
C VAL A 2 -29.56 7.19 -7.68
N CYS A 3 -29.72 5.89 -7.40
CA CYS A 3 -30.32 5.40 -6.17
C CYS A 3 -29.43 5.81 -5.00
N TYR A 4 -29.83 6.87 -4.29
CA TYR A 4 -29.29 7.21 -2.98
C TYR A 4 -29.61 6.05 -2.03
N CYS A 5 -28.61 5.28 -1.65
CA CYS A 5 -28.75 4.33 -0.54
C CYS A 5 -28.90 5.17 0.74
N PRO A 6 -30.00 5.03 1.51
CA PRO A 6 -30.17 5.82 2.73
C PRO A 6 -29.03 5.53 3.70
N ARG A 7 -28.42 6.56 4.29
CA ARG A 7 -27.50 6.36 5.43
C ARG A 7 -28.30 5.76 6.58
N MET A 8 -27.99 4.52 6.97
CA MET A 8 -28.53 3.92 8.20
C MET A 8 -28.15 4.76 9.42
N ALA A 9 -29.10 4.93 10.35
CA ALA A 9 -28.83 5.59 11.61
C ALA A 9 -27.90 4.72 12.48
N VAL A 10 -27.00 5.35 13.25
CA VAL A 10 -26.03 4.67 14.13
C VAL A 10 -26.70 3.68 15.11
N GLY A 11 -27.94 3.96 15.51
CA GLY A 11 -28.73 3.06 16.37
C GLY A 11 -29.18 1.76 15.68
N ASP A 12 -29.46 1.80 14.38
CA ASP A 12 -29.88 0.61 13.61
C ASP A 12 -28.68 -0.32 13.42
N VAL A 13 -27.52 0.23 13.02
CA VAL A 13 -26.28 -0.54 12.78
C VAL A 13 -25.87 -1.38 13.99
N ARG A 14 -25.86 -0.77 15.20
CA ARG A 14 -25.49 -1.48 16.42
C ARG A 14 -26.48 -2.60 16.78
N THR A 15 -27.75 -2.45 16.41
CA THR A 15 -28.77 -3.49 16.61
C THR A 15 -28.50 -4.70 15.70
N TYR A 16 -28.09 -4.46 14.45
CA TYR A 16 -27.69 -5.52 13.54
C TYR A 16 -26.40 -6.21 14.02
N GLU A 17 -25.40 -5.47 14.51
CA GLU A 17 -24.14 -6.03 15.03
C GLU A 17 -24.39 -6.98 16.22
N VAL A 18 -25.20 -6.55 17.20
CA VAL A 18 -25.55 -7.39 18.37
C VAL A 18 -26.34 -8.63 17.94
N THR A 19 -27.27 -8.47 17.00
CA THR A 19 -28.06 -9.60 16.46
C THR A 19 -27.16 -10.61 15.75
N PHE A 20 -26.23 -10.12 14.94
CA PHE A 20 -25.24 -10.95 14.25
C PHE A 20 -24.33 -11.69 15.24
N CYS A 21 -23.76 -10.99 16.22
CA CYS A 21 -22.92 -11.60 17.26
C CYS A 21 -23.68 -12.65 18.08
N SER A 22 -24.97 -12.42 18.36
CA SER A 22 -25.82 -13.40 19.03
C SER A 22 -25.99 -14.70 18.23
N ARG A 23 -26.10 -14.61 16.90
CA ARG A 23 -26.17 -15.78 16.02
C ARG A 23 -24.84 -16.52 15.97
N VAL A 24 -23.74 -15.79 15.79
CA VAL A 24 -22.38 -16.34 15.79
C VAL A 24 -22.08 -17.07 17.10
N SER A 25 -22.43 -16.46 18.24
CA SER A 25 -22.30 -17.06 19.57
C SER A 25 -23.01 -18.43 19.66
N LYS A 26 -24.26 -18.53 19.17
CA LYS A 26 -25.00 -19.80 19.15
C LYS A 26 -24.34 -20.86 18.27
N TRP A 27 -23.88 -20.49 17.07
CA TRP A 27 -23.21 -21.44 16.18
C TRP A 27 -21.86 -21.89 16.75
N ALA A 28 -21.11 -20.98 17.37
CA ALA A 28 -19.85 -21.30 18.03
C ALA A 28 -20.04 -22.26 19.22
N ASP A 29 -21.02 -22.02 20.09
CA ASP A 29 -21.32 -22.90 21.22
C ASP A 29 -21.74 -24.31 20.77
N ALA A 30 -22.49 -24.42 19.66
CA ALA A 30 -22.82 -25.70 19.03
C ALA A 30 -21.56 -26.42 18.53
N LEU A 31 -20.68 -25.72 17.81
CA LEU A 31 -19.41 -26.27 17.34
C LEU A 31 -18.51 -26.74 18.48
N PHE A 32 -18.46 -26.00 19.60
CA PHE A 32 -17.68 -26.38 20.79
C PHE A 32 -18.23 -27.64 21.45
N SER A 33 -19.56 -27.79 21.47
CA SER A 33 -20.22 -28.99 21.99
C SER A 33 -19.95 -30.22 21.12
N GLU A 34 -19.88 -30.04 19.80
CA GLU A 34 -19.54 -31.09 18.84
C GLU A 34 -18.04 -31.44 18.85
N ASN A 35 -17.17 -30.50 19.25
CA ASN A 35 -15.72 -30.64 19.21
C ASN A 35 -15.06 -30.35 20.59
N PRO A 36 -15.33 -31.16 21.63
CA PRO A 36 -14.85 -30.90 22.99
C PRO A 36 -13.32 -30.94 23.14
N THR A 37 -12.62 -31.56 22.19
CA THR A 37 -11.14 -31.59 22.15
C THR A 37 -10.52 -30.22 21.86
N TRP A 38 -11.27 -29.27 21.32
CA TRP A 38 -10.74 -27.93 21.02
C TRP A 38 -10.42 -27.10 22.27
N GLY A 39 -11.02 -27.44 23.41
CA GLY A 39 -10.79 -26.75 24.69
C GLY A 39 -11.61 -25.47 24.89
N PHE A 40 -12.37 -25.03 23.89
CA PHE A 40 -13.37 -23.96 24.01
C PHE A 40 -14.67 -24.49 24.62
N ALA A 41 -15.36 -23.67 25.41
CA ALA A 41 -16.53 -24.12 26.16
C ALA A 41 -17.75 -23.21 26.02
N ARG A 42 -17.58 -21.90 25.91
CA ARG A 42 -18.70 -20.96 25.82
C ARG A 42 -18.31 -19.64 25.18
N THR A 43 -19.31 -18.98 24.61
CA THR A 43 -19.22 -17.61 24.13
C THR A 43 -20.02 -16.64 25.01
N GLU A 44 -19.60 -15.36 25.03
CA GLU A 44 -20.36 -14.25 25.61
C GLU A 44 -20.35 -13.07 24.62
N ILE A 45 -21.43 -12.29 24.61
CA ILE A 45 -21.57 -11.05 23.82
C ILE A 45 -21.74 -9.84 24.74
N GLU A 46 -21.48 -8.63 24.25
CA GLU A 46 -21.73 -7.40 25.02
C GLU A 46 -23.24 -7.18 25.24
N GLU A 47 -23.69 -7.15 26.51
CA GLU A 47 -25.03 -6.69 26.88
C GLU A 47 -25.01 -5.18 27.17
N SER A 48 -25.81 -4.41 26.42
CA SER A 48 -25.89 -2.94 26.45
C SER A 48 -26.54 -2.34 27.71
N LYS A 49 -26.63 -3.10 28.83
CA LYS A 49 -27.38 -2.70 30.03
C LYS A 49 -26.54 -2.27 31.24
N GLY A 50 -25.23 -2.08 31.12
CA GLY A 50 -24.35 -1.72 32.25
C GLY A 50 -23.54 -0.44 32.05
N ILE A 51 -23.68 0.50 32.98
CA ILE A 51 -22.87 1.74 33.06
C ILE A 51 -21.40 1.38 33.33
N ASN A 52 -20.50 1.92 32.50
CA ASN A 52 -19.03 2.08 32.67
C ASN A 52 -18.01 1.00 32.27
N ARG A 53 -18.35 -0.08 31.55
CA ARG A 53 -17.29 -0.90 30.90
C ARG A 53 -17.70 -1.36 29.50
N LYS A 54 -17.16 -0.69 28.47
CA LYS A 54 -17.21 -1.17 27.08
C LYS A 54 -16.53 -2.55 27.02
N ARG A 55 -17.29 -3.59 26.72
CA ARG A 55 -16.77 -4.95 26.51
C ARG A 55 -16.60 -5.19 25.01
N SER A 56 -15.94 -6.29 24.66
CA SER A 56 -15.78 -6.71 23.27
C SER A 56 -17.06 -7.34 22.76
N ASP A 57 -17.35 -7.21 21.47
CA ASP A 57 -18.58 -7.70 20.85
C ASP A 57 -18.76 -9.22 20.99
N LEU A 58 -17.67 -9.98 20.85
CA LEU A 58 -17.67 -11.43 21.02
C LEU A 58 -16.48 -11.89 21.88
N ARG A 59 -16.74 -12.80 22.82
CA ARG A 59 -15.76 -13.38 23.74
C ARG A 59 -15.89 -14.88 23.78
N ILE A 60 -14.75 -15.58 23.82
CA ILE A 60 -14.68 -17.04 23.83
C ILE A 60 -13.89 -17.48 25.06
N TYR A 61 -14.46 -18.39 25.85
CA TYR A 61 -13.85 -18.93 27.05
C TYR A 61 -13.51 -20.41 26.88
N ASP A 62 -12.43 -20.83 27.54
CA ASP A 62 -12.08 -22.24 27.67
C ASP A 62 -12.92 -22.96 28.74
N SER A 63 -12.74 -24.27 28.84
CA SER A 63 -13.36 -25.12 29.87
C SER A 63 -13.00 -24.75 31.31
N LYS A 64 -11.92 -23.99 31.52
CA LYS A 64 -11.48 -23.47 32.83
C LYS A 64 -12.02 -22.06 33.12
N LYS A 65 -12.94 -21.55 32.29
CA LYS A 65 -13.50 -20.19 32.37
C LYS A 65 -12.46 -19.08 32.14
N LYS A 66 -11.30 -19.38 31.57
CA LYS A 66 -10.32 -18.38 31.13
C LYS A 66 -10.78 -17.80 29.79
N LEU A 67 -10.69 -16.48 29.64
CA LEU A 67 -10.92 -15.82 28.36
C LEU A 67 -9.76 -16.13 27.41
N VAL A 68 -10.06 -16.72 26.26
CA VAL A 68 -9.05 -17.11 25.26
C VAL A 68 -8.99 -16.11 24.13
N LEU A 69 -10.15 -15.76 23.57
CA LEU A 69 -10.28 -14.88 22.41
C LEU A 69 -11.34 -13.81 22.69
N ALA A 70 -11.06 -12.57 22.31
CA ALA A 70 -12.03 -11.47 22.33
C ALA A 70 -11.92 -10.65 21.04
N GLY A 71 -13.02 -10.19 20.47
CA GLY A 71 -12.94 -9.41 19.23
C GLY A 71 -14.10 -8.47 18.98
N GLU A 72 -13.85 -7.59 18.02
CA GLU A 72 -14.79 -6.57 17.55
C GLU A 72 -15.34 -6.96 16.17
N VAL A 73 -16.63 -6.75 15.98
CA VAL A 73 -17.33 -7.11 14.74
C VAL A 73 -18.00 -5.87 14.15
N LYS A 74 -17.67 -5.55 12.90
CA LYS A 74 -18.19 -4.38 12.18
C LYS A 74 -18.89 -4.82 10.90
N LEU A 75 -20.18 -4.50 10.76
CA LEU A 75 -20.93 -5.02 9.62
C LEU A 75 -20.49 -4.39 8.28
N PRO A 76 -20.60 -5.14 7.17
CA PRO A 76 -20.28 -4.64 5.83
C PRO A 76 -21.03 -3.34 5.49
N GLY A 77 -20.42 -2.46 4.70
CA GLY A 77 -21.03 -1.20 4.27
C GLY A 77 -21.00 -0.06 5.29
N THR A 78 -20.65 -0.33 6.55
CA THR A 78 -20.40 0.71 7.56
C THR A 78 -19.01 1.34 7.37
N PRO A 79 -18.76 2.59 7.83
CA PRO A 79 -17.43 3.21 7.71
C PRO A 79 -16.31 2.36 8.32
N GLU A 80 -16.59 1.68 9.44
CA GLU A 80 -15.64 0.82 10.17
C GLU A 80 -15.54 -0.58 9.54
N GLY A 81 -16.60 -1.08 8.90
CA GLY A 81 -16.64 -2.39 8.23
C GLY A 81 -16.03 -2.41 6.82
N ARG A 82 -15.62 -1.26 6.27
CA ARG A 82 -14.95 -1.20 4.95
C ARG A 82 -13.56 -1.83 4.94
N ASN A 83 -12.88 -1.85 6.09
CA ASN A 83 -11.54 -2.39 6.20
C ASN A 83 -11.38 -3.11 7.55
N ALA A 84 -11.19 -4.43 7.53
CA ALA A 84 -10.91 -5.20 8.76
C ALA A 84 -9.56 -4.83 9.40
N TYR A 85 -8.70 -4.11 8.67
CA TYR A 85 -7.42 -3.59 9.13
C TYR A 85 -7.48 -2.16 9.68
N ASN A 86 -8.67 -1.62 9.92
CA ASN A 86 -8.81 -0.32 10.55
C ASN A 86 -8.05 -0.30 11.90
N SER A 87 -7.03 0.54 12.01
CA SER A 87 -6.15 0.61 13.18
C SER A 87 -6.83 1.06 14.47
N ASP A 88 -7.79 1.98 14.38
CA ASP A 88 -8.57 2.41 15.55
C ASP A 88 -9.36 1.20 16.09
N LEU A 89 -9.92 0.39 15.19
CA LEU A 89 -10.63 -0.85 15.53
C LEU A 89 -9.69 -1.91 16.12
N ILE A 90 -8.51 -2.11 15.53
CA ILE A 90 -7.49 -3.04 16.04
C ILE A 90 -7.00 -2.59 17.43
N GLY A 91 -6.75 -1.29 17.59
CA GLY A 91 -6.33 -0.68 18.84
C GLY A 91 -7.36 -0.87 19.95
N ASP A 92 -8.64 -0.58 19.67
CA ASP A 92 -9.73 -0.78 20.63
C ASP A 92 -9.91 -2.27 20.99
N ALA A 93 -9.90 -3.16 19.98
CA ALA A 93 -9.98 -4.61 20.18
C ALA A 93 -8.83 -5.12 21.08
N PHE A 94 -7.60 -4.66 20.83
CA PHE A 94 -6.43 -5.01 21.62
C PHE A 94 -6.53 -4.51 23.06
N GLN A 95 -6.88 -3.25 23.28
CA GLN A 95 -7.00 -2.68 24.63
C GLN A 95 -8.04 -3.44 25.46
N LYS A 96 -9.20 -3.77 24.86
CA LYS A 96 -10.24 -4.56 25.50
C LYS A 96 -9.78 -5.99 25.81
N ALA A 97 -9.11 -6.65 24.87
CA ALA A 97 -8.63 -8.01 25.03
C ALA A 97 -7.51 -8.12 26.08
N SER A 98 -6.51 -7.24 25.98
CA SER A 98 -5.38 -7.12 26.92
C SER A 98 -5.87 -6.84 28.35
N SER A 99 -6.78 -5.87 28.52
CA SER A 99 -7.38 -5.55 29.82
C SER A 99 -8.19 -6.70 30.43
N ALA A 100 -8.72 -7.59 29.59
CA ALA A 100 -9.48 -8.76 30.02
C ALA A 100 -8.62 -10.03 30.18
N GLY A 101 -7.32 -9.95 29.89
CA GLY A 101 -6.39 -11.09 29.95
C GLY A 101 -6.61 -12.15 28.88
N ALA A 102 -7.24 -11.78 27.76
CA ALA A 102 -7.38 -12.67 26.60
C ALA A 102 -6.03 -12.85 25.91
N GLU A 103 -5.71 -14.08 25.51
CA GLU A 103 -4.47 -14.40 24.81
C GLU A 103 -4.51 -13.99 23.34
N PHE A 104 -5.66 -14.13 22.70
CA PHE A 104 -5.86 -13.76 21.32
C PHE A 104 -6.92 -12.67 21.22
N PHE A 105 -6.85 -11.88 20.16
CA PHE A 105 -7.93 -10.97 19.80
C PHE A 105 -8.16 -10.92 18.29
N PHE A 106 -9.33 -10.45 17.86
CA PHE A 106 -9.63 -10.35 16.43
C PHE A 106 -10.44 -9.10 16.07
N THR A 107 -10.33 -8.70 14.81
CA THR A 107 -11.26 -7.77 14.15
C THR A 107 -11.95 -8.49 13.01
N TRP A 108 -13.25 -8.25 12.80
CA TRP A 108 -14.00 -8.95 11.76
C TRP A 108 -15.00 -8.02 11.08
N ASN A 109 -14.88 -7.86 9.76
CA ASN A 109 -15.84 -7.11 8.97
C ASN A 109 -16.89 -7.98 8.24
N VAL A 110 -17.09 -9.20 8.73
CA VAL A 110 -17.85 -10.30 8.11
C VAL A 110 -17.22 -10.87 6.84
N ASN A 111 -16.70 -10.03 5.93
CA ASN A 111 -15.97 -10.50 4.75
C ASN A 111 -14.59 -11.08 5.09
N LYS A 112 -13.92 -10.52 6.09
CA LYS A 112 -12.55 -10.85 6.49
C LYS A 112 -12.37 -10.74 8.00
N LEU A 113 -11.88 -11.82 8.62
CA LEU A 113 -11.48 -11.86 10.03
C LEU A 113 -9.95 -11.82 10.14
N VAL A 114 -9.42 -10.96 11.00
CA VAL A 114 -7.99 -10.84 11.26
C VAL A 114 -7.72 -11.26 12.71
N LEU A 115 -6.87 -12.24 12.92
CA LEU A 115 -6.53 -12.81 14.24
C LEU A 115 -5.16 -12.31 14.72
N PHE A 116 -5.04 -11.97 16.00
CA PHE A 116 -3.83 -11.44 16.63
C PHE A 116 -3.51 -12.11 17.97
N ASP A 117 -2.23 -12.07 18.36
CA ASP A 117 -1.70 -12.50 19.65
C ASP A 117 -1.48 -11.29 20.59
N SER A 118 -2.23 -11.20 21.69
CA SER A 118 -2.07 -10.10 22.63
C SER A 118 -0.73 -10.15 23.40
N LYS A 119 -0.10 -11.33 23.51
CA LYS A 119 1.12 -11.57 24.30
C LYS A 119 2.41 -11.16 23.59
N LYS A 120 2.39 -10.94 22.28
CA LYS A 120 3.55 -10.43 21.52
C LYS A 120 3.81 -8.95 21.83
N TRP A 121 4.22 -8.65 23.06
CA TRP A 121 4.35 -7.28 23.57
C TRP A 121 5.60 -6.55 23.03
N ASP A 122 6.56 -7.30 22.53
CA ASP A 122 7.86 -6.87 22.01
C ASP A 122 7.80 -6.32 20.59
N VAL A 123 6.66 -6.47 19.90
CA VAL A 123 6.44 -5.98 18.55
C VAL A 123 5.23 -5.03 18.46
N PRO A 124 5.23 -4.09 17.50
CA PRO A 124 4.09 -3.24 17.19
C PRO A 124 2.80 -4.04 17.02
N LEU A 125 1.65 -3.42 17.31
CA LEU A 125 0.36 -4.12 17.36
C LEU A 125 0.03 -4.87 16.06
N MET A 126 0.41 -4.33 14.91
CA MET A 126 0.20 -4.94 13.60
C MET A 126 1.04 -6.22 13.40
N GLU A 127 2.24 -6.27 13.97
CA GLU A 127 3.13 -7.43 13.91
C GLU A 127 2.67 -8.57 14.82
N ARG A 128 1.68 -8.30 15.69
CA ARG A 128 1.07 -9.31 16.55
C ARG A 128 0.10 -10.23 15.82
N ARG A 129 -0.22 -9.94 14.57
CA ARG A 129 -1.16 -10.73 13.77
C ARG A 129 -0.64 -12.16 13.56
N LEU A 130 -1.56 -13.12 13.65
CA LEU A 130 -1.33 -14.54 13.45
C LEU A 130 -1.83 -15.06 12.11
N ASP A 131 -3.02 -14.65 11.67
CA ASP A 131 -3.63 -15.15 10.43
C ASP A 131 -4.76 -14.22 9.92
N ASP A 132 -5.06 -14.28 8.63
CA ASP A 132 -6.16 -13.59 7.97
C ASP A 132 -7.10 -14.61 7.33
N PHE A 133 -8.39 -14.50 7.62
CA PHE A 133 -9.40 -15.39 7.07
C PHE A 133 -10.35 -14.61 6.18
N ASP A 134 -10.19 -14.78 4.87
CA ASP A 134 -11.13 -14.26 3.87
C ASP A 134 -12.26 -15.27 3.65
N LEU A 135 -13.51 -14.80 3.77
CA LEU A 135 -14.69 -15.65 3.60
C LEU A 135 -15.10 -15.77 2.13
N GLY A 136 -14.62 -14.89 1.24
CA GLY A 136 -14.94 -14.93 -0.20
C GLY A 136 -16.42 -14.65 -0.53
N ILE A 137 -17.11 -13.88 0.31
CA ILE A 137 -18.56 -13.59 0.20
C ILE A 137 -18.89 -12.14 -0.18
N ASP A 138 -17.88 -11.26 -0.30
CA ASP A 138 -17.96 -9.88 -0.83
C ASP A 138 -19.25 -9.10 -0.53
N LEU A 139 -19.65 -9.08 0.75
CA LEU A 139 -20.86 -8.39 1.20
C LEU A 139 -20.68 -6.87 1.17
N GLU A 140 -21.72 -6.16 0.74
CA GLU A 140 -21.69 -4.69 0.65
C GLU A 140 -22.56 -4.00 1.71
N LYS A 141 -23.57 -4.71 2.25
CA LYS A 141 -24.55 -4.14 3.19
C LYS A 141 -24.71 -4.95 4.48
N PRO A 142 -25.08 -4.31 5.60
CA PRO A 142 -25.30 -5.01 6.87
C PRO A 142 -26.37 -6.09 6.76
N GLU A 143 -27.42 -5.89 5.95
CA GLU A 143 -28.53 -6.83 5.83
C GLU A 143 -28.14 -8.15 5.14
N ASP A 144 -27.06 -8.12 4.35
CA ASP A 144 -26.64 -9.28 3.54
C ASP A 144 -26.23 -10.47 4.42
N VAL A 145 -25.79 -10.22 5.66
CA VAL A 145 -25.41 -11.27 6.63
C VAL A 145 -26.58 -12.17 7.03
N SER A 146 -27.81 -11.73 6.78
CA SER A 146 -29.03 -12.48 7.13
C SER A 146 -29.50 -13.43 6.02
N ARG A 147 -28.86 -13.41 4.84
CA ARG A 147 -29.23 -14.29 3.73
C ARG A 147 -28.86 -15.76 4.06
N PRO A 148 -29.73 -16.74 3.76
CA PRO A 148 -29.49 -18.15 4.13
C PRO A 148 -28.17 -18.73 3.58
N GLU A 149 -27.80 -18.37 2.36
CA GLU A 149 -26.56 -18.81 1.72
C GLU A 149 -25.32 -18.21 2.41
N VAL A 150 -25.41 -16.95 2.83
CA VAL A 150 -24.34 -16.25 3.56
C VAL A 150 -24.19 -16.83 4.96
N GLU A 151 -25.30 -17.09 5.65
CA GLU A 151 -25.31 -17.75 6.95
C GLU A 151 -24.59 -19.11 6.91
N LYS A 152 -24.88 -19.92 5.89
CA LYS A 152 -24.21 -21.21 5.70
C LYS A 152 -22.70 -21.03 5.50
N SER A 153 -22.28 -20.10 4.65
CA SER A 153 -20.86 -19.79 4.43
C SER A 153 -20.17 -19.34 5.72
N ILE A 154 -20.85 -18.56 6.56
CA ILE A 154 -20.33 -18.10 7.86
C ILE A 154 -20.20 -19.27 8.84
N GLN A 155 -21.17 -20.19 8.90
CA GLN A 155 -21.08 -21.40 9.74
C GLN A 155 -19.91 -22.29 9.33
N GLU A 156 -19.74 -22.52 8.02
CA GLU A 156 -18.59 -23.27 7.48
C GLU A 156 -17.27 -22.58 7.79
N PHE A 157 -17.23 -21.24 7.70
CA PHE A 157 -16.08 -20.44 8.10
C PHE A 157 -15.76 -20.59 9.59
N LEU A 158 -16.75 -20.47 10.49
CA LEU A 158 -16.54 -20.59 11.93
C LEU A 158 -15.95 -21.95 12.31
N ALA A 159 -16.41 -23.04 11.68
CA ALA A 159 -15.84 -24.37 11.89
C ALA A 159 -14.35 -24.43 11.51
N LYS A 160 -13.97 -23.86 10.35
CA LYS A 160 -12.56 -23.77 9.91
C LYS A 160 -11.73 -22.88 10.83
N PHE A 161 -12.27 -21.73 11.21
CA PHE A 161 -11.62 -20.76 12.08
C PHE A 161 -11.32 -21.33 13.45
N PHE A 162 -12.29 -21.95 14.13
CA PHE A 162 -12.06 -22.52 15.47
C PHE A 162 -11.14 -23.74 15.46
N ALA A 163 -11.19 -24.56 14.40
CA ALA A 163 -10.20 -25.62 14.21
C ALA A 163 -8.77 -25.05 14.07
N ALA A 164 -8.60 -23.97 13.30
CA ALA A 164 -7.32 -23.29 13.15
C ALA A 164 -6.86 -22.64 14.48
N LEU A 165 -7.76 -21.95 15.18
CA LEU A 165 -7.48 -21.31 16.46
C LEU A 165 -7.06 -22.33 17.51
N HIS A 166 -7.67 -23.51 17.54
CA HIS A 166 -7.26 -24.61 18.43
C HIS A 166 -5.80 -25.01 18.17
N GLU A 167 -5.43 -25.23 16.92
CA GLU A 167 -4.06 -25.62 16.55
C GLU A 167 -3.03 -24.51 16.83
N ILE A 168 -3.43 -23.25 16.65
CA ILE A 168 -2.65 -22.05 17.01
C ILE A 168 -2.44 -21.99 18.53
N ALA A 169 -3.52 -22.10 19.31
CA ALA A 169 -3.48 -22.06 20.77
C ALA A 169 -2.68 -23.24 21.37
N ALA A 170 -2.61 -24.37 20.65
CA ALA A 170 -1.78 -25.52 21.01
C ALA A 170 -0.31 -25.38 20.59
N GLY A 171 0.06 -24.30 19.89
CA GLY A 171 1.42 -24.06 19.40
C GLY A 171 1.86 -25.00 18.26
N LYS A 172 0.92 -25.67 17.59
CA LYS A 172 1.20 -26.66 16.53
C LYS A 172 1.32 -26.02 15.14
N LYS A 173 0.67 -24.88 14.91
CA LYS A 173 0.86 -24.08 13.69
C LYS A 173 2.09 -23.17 13.88
N PRO A 174 3.05 -23.16 12.93
CA PRO A 174 4.11 -22.16 12.94
C PRO A 174 3.51 -20.75 12.90
N ASP A 175 4.25 -19.79 13.45
CA ASP A 175 3.94 -18.37 13.38
C ASP A 175 4.01 -17.89 11.91
N TRP A 176 2.91 -18.02 11.18
CA TRP A 176 2.75 -17.45 9.84
C TRP A 176 2.17 -16.04 9.96
N GLY A 177 2.83 -15.17 10.72
CA GLY A 177 2.57 -13.75 10.60
C GLY A 177 2.88 -13.35 9.15
N MET A 178 1.89 -12.83 8.41
CA MET A 178 2.20 -12.25 7.11
C MET A 178 3.26 -11.16 7.35
N PRO A 179 4.34 -11.13 6.54
CA PRO A 179 5.41 -10.17 6.71
C PRO A 179 4.87 -8.74 6.86
N PRO A 180 5.37 -7.94 7.83
CA PRO A 180 4.82 -6.62 8.12
C PRO A 180 4.74 -5.69 6.90
N ASP A 181 5.70 -5.83 5.99
CA ASP A 181 5.77 -5.13 4.71
C ASP A 181 4.71 -5.60 3.68
N LEU A 182 4.38 -6.89 3.63
CA LEU A 182 3.27 -7.37 2.78
C LEU A 182 1.91 -6.87 3.31
N PHE A 183 1.76 -6.79 4.63
CA PHE A 183 0.58 -6.20 5.24
C PHE A 183 0.45 -4.72 4.92
N PHE A 184 1.54 -3.97 5.16
CA PHE A 184 1.60 -2.55 4.86
C PHE A 184 1.12 -2.29 3.44
N ILE A 185 1.61 -3.04 2.45
CA ILE A 185 1.20 -2.87 1.06
C ILE A 185 -0.28 -3.13 0.89
N ARG A 186 -0.82 -4.23 1.42
CA ARG A 186 -2.26 -4.53 1.28
C ARG A 186 -3.15 -3.47 1.93
N ALA A 187 -2.78 -2.99 3.11
CA ALA A 187 -3.50 -1.92 3.78
C ALA A 187 -3.42 -0.63 2.97
N PHE A 188 -2.21 -0.26 2.53
CA PHE A 188 -1.96 0.91 1.70
C PHE A 188 -2.73 0.86 0.37
N GLU A 189 -2.72 -0.27 -0.34
CA GLU A 189 -3.48 -0.51 -1.57
C GLU A 189 -4.99 -0.35 -1.35
N SER A 190 -5.52 -0.86 -0.22
CA SER A 190 -6.93 -0.72 0.12
C SER A 190 -7.34 0.75 0.29
N HIS A 191 -6.48 1.57 0.86
CA HIS A 191 -6.74 3.01 1.00
C HIS A 191 -6.57 3.77 -0.32
N ILE A 192 -5.63 3.35 -1.19
CA ILE A 192 -5.45 3.91 -2.54
C ILE A 192 -6.63 3.57 -3.47
N ALA A 193 -7.34 2.47 -3.23
CA ALA A 193 -8.49 2.06 -4.06
C ALA A 193 -9.58 3.14 -4.14
N TRP A 194 -9.78 3.93 -3.08
CA TRP A 194 -10.77 5.01 -3.10
C TRP A 194 -10.35 6.18 -4.00
N PRO A 195 -9.15 6.80 -3.87
CA PRO A 195 -8.64 7.74 -4.87
C PRO A 195 -8.67 7.22 -6.31
N VAL A 196 -8.32 5.95 -6.53
CA VAL A 196 -8.35 5.32 -7.86
C VAL A 196 -9.77 5.34 -8.43
N LYS A 197 -10.76 4.92 -7.64
CA LYS A 197 -12.16 4.93 -8.06
C LYS A 197 -12.64 6.34 -8.44
N LEU A 198 -12.34 7.34 -7.61
CA LEU A 198 -12.75 8.73 -7.86
C LEU A 198 -12.08 9.30 -9.12
N THR A 199 -10.81 8.97 -9.33
CA THR A 199 -10.05 9.36 -10.52
C THR A 199 -10.63 8.70 -11.78
N ALA A 200 -11.01 7.43 -11.70
CA ALA A 200 -11.65 6.71 -12.80
C ALA A 200 -13.01 7.31 -13.16
N GLU A 201 -13.82 7.65 -12.16
CA GLU A 201 -15.11 8.33 -12.35
C GLU A 201 -14.94 9.70 -13.03
N PHE A 202 -13.91 10.47 -12.63
CA PHE A 202 -13.55 11.72 -13.27
C PHE A 202 -13.14 11.50 -14.74
N PHE A 203 -12.20 10.59 -15.02
CA PHE A 203 -11.74 10.31 -16.37
C PHE A 203 -12.86 9.82 -17.29
N PHE A 204 -13.70 8.91 -16.79
CA PHE A 204 -14.84 8.40 -17.53
C PHE A 204 -15.82 9.52 -17.90
N THR A 205 -16.09 10.42 -16.96
CA THR A 205 -17.00 11.55 -17.18
C THR A 205 -16.40 12.56 -18.15
N GLN A 206 -15.17 13.02 -17.90
CA GLN A 206 -14.52 14.06 -18.72
C GLN A 206 -14.25 13.59 -20.15
N SER A 207 -13.81 12.34 -20.35
CA SER A 207 -13.61 11.77 -21.69
C SER A 207 -14.91 11.59 -22.49
N ALA A 208 -16.07 11.59 -21.82
CA ALA A 208 -17.37 11.56 -22.48
C ALA A 208 -17.91 12.97 -22.78
N THR A 209 -17.59 13.97 -21.94
CA THR A 209 -18.19 15.31 -22.03
C THR A 209 -17.31 16.35 -22.70
N ASP A 210 -15.98 16.19 -22.66
CA ASP A 210 -15.01 17.12 -23.24
C ASP A 210 -14.16 16.42 -24.30
N LYS A 211 -14.38 16.79 -25.57
CA LYS A 211 -13.64 16.22 -26.72
C LYS A 211 -12.15 16.56 -26.70
N LYS A 212 -11.78 17.73 -26.17
CA LYS A 212 -10.37 18.14 -26.08
C LYS A 212 -9.67 17.28 -25.03
N PHE A 213 -10.33 17.08 -23.88
CA PHE A 213 -9.85 16.18 -22.85
C PHE A 213 -9.70 14.75 -23.37
N ASP A 214 -10.74 14.20 -24.03
CA ASP A 214 -10.72 12.85 -24.59
C ASP A 214 -9.56 12.64 -25.57
N THR A 215 -9.30 13.64 -26.43
CA THR A 215 -8.16 13.60 -27.38
C THR A 215 -6.83 13.58 -26.63
N LEU A 216 -6.62 14.52 -25.70
CA LEU A 216 -5.40 14.59 -24.89
C LEU A 216 -5.18 13.32 -24.07
N PHE A 217 -6.25 12.72 -23.55
CA PHE A 217 -6.17 11.50 -22.76
C PHE A 217 -5.75 10.28 -23.59
N GLN A 218 -6.29 10.13 -24.79
CA GLN A 218 -5.86 9.10 -25.73
C GLN A 218 -4.41 9.31 -26.18
N GLU A 219 -4.00 10.56 -26.41
CA GLU A 219 -2.61 10.88 -26.76
C GLU A 219 -1.65 10.56 -25.61
N TRP A 220 -2.00 10.89 -24.37
CA TRP A 220 -1.20 10.55 -23.19
C TRP A 220 -1.06 9.04 -23.02
N MET A 221 -2.16 8.28 -23.11
CA MET A 221 -2.11 6.81 -23.01
C MET A 221 -1.23 6.19 -24.10
N SER A 222 -1.31 6.70 -25.33
CA SER A 222 -0.58 6.14 -26.47
C SER A 222 0.87 6.59 -26.53
N LYS A 223 1.14 7.89 -26.47
CA LYS A 223 2.48 8.48 -26.65
C LYS A 223 3.33 8.41 -25.39
N ASP A 224 2.76 8.74 -24.24
CA ASP A 224 3.53 8.88 -22.99
C ASP A 224 3.62 7.56 -22.22
N GLN A 225 2.57 6.73 -22.31
CA GLN A 225 2.52 5.42 -21.64
C GLN A 225 2.74 4.23 -22.57
N GLY A 226 2.70 4.42 -23.89
CA GLY A 226 2.92 3.35 -24.87
C GLY A 226 1.77 2.34 -24.98
N TRP A 227 0.55 2.69 -24.56
CA TRP A 227 -0.58 1.77 -24.53
C TRP A 227 -1.30 1.71 -25.88
N GLN A 228 -1.85 0.53 -26.19
CA GLN A 228 -2.76 0.39 -27.32
C GLN A 228 -4.14 0.94 -26.93
N VAL A 229 -4.55 2.02 -27.59
CA VAL A 229 -5.80 2.71 -27.29
C VAL A 229 -6.84 2.36 -28.35
N ILE A 230 -7.90 1.67 -27.93
CA ILE A 230 -9.07 1.35 -28.76
C ILE A 230 -10.30 2.02 -28.16
N ARG A 231 -10.50 3.29 -28.49
CA ARG A 231 -11.56 4.13 -27.88
C ARG A 231 -12.99 3.63 -28.11
N ASN A 232 -13.19 2.85 -29.17
CA ASN A 232 -14.51 2.33 -29.59
C ASN A 232 -14.88 1.00 -28.93
N ASP A 233 -13.99 0.37 -28.16
CA ASP A 233 -14.30 -0.80 -27.34
C ASP A 233 -14.70 -0.33 -25.92
N PRO A 234 -15.98 -0.46 -25.51
CA PRO A 234 -16.42 0.01 -24.20
C PRO A 234 -15.75 -0.71 -23.02
N ASN A 235 -15.41 -2.00 -23.17
CA ASN A 235 -14.78 -2.77 -22.10
C ASN A 235 -13.29 -2.41 -22.03
N GLY A 236 -12.57 -2.47 -23.16
CA GLY A 236 -11.18 -2.04 -23.23
C GLY A 236 -10.97 -0.58 -22.80
N TRP A 237 -11.90 0.33 -23.11
CA TRP A 237 -11.83 1.71 -22.65
C TRP A 237 -11.94 1.85 -21.12
N ARG A 238 -12.81 1.06 -20.48
CA ARG A 238 -12.92 1.03 -19.01
C ARG A 238 -11.66 0.49 -18.36
N GLU A 239 -11.07 -0.56 -18.93
CA GLU A 239 -9.80 -1.11 -18.46
C GLU A 239 -8.66 -0.10 -18.59
N LEU A 240 -8.59 0.64 -19.71
CA LEU A 240 -7.61 1.72 -19.90
C LEU A 240 -7.80 2.87 -18.89
N ILE A 241 -9.04 3.25 -18.58
CA ILE A 241 -9.34 4.25 -17.55
C ILE A 241 -8.92 3.79 -16.15
N ASP A 242 -9.25 2.54 -15.78
CA ASP A 242 -8.88 1.96 -14.49
C ASP A 242 -7.34 1.90 -14.37
N ARG A 243 -6.66 1.45 -15.42
CA ARG A 243 -5.21 1.42 -15.51
C ARG A 243 -4.58 2.81 -15.39
N ALA A 244 -5.13 3.83 -16.07
CA ALA A 244 -4.66 5.22 -15.95
C ALA A 244 -4.79 5.74 -14.52
N SER A 245 -5.96 5.53 -13.92
CA SER A 245 -6.27 5.93 -12.55
C SER A 245 -5.33 5.28 -11.55
N ARG A 246 -5.13 3.96 -11.64
CA ARG A 246 -4.16 3.23 -10.81
C ARG A 246 -2.76 3.77 -10.99
N THR A 247 -2.29 3.93 -12.22
CA THR A 247 -0.93 4.41 -12.50
C THR A 247 -0.68 5.76 -11.81
N LEU A 248 -1.56 6.73 -12.00
CA LEU A 248 -1.39 8.08 -11.43
C LEU A 248 -1.50 8.09 -9.90
N CYS A 249 -2.50 7.40 -9.34
CA CYS A 249 -2.67 7.33 -7.88
C CYS A 249 -1.50 6.61 -7.20
N TYR A 250 -0.98 5.52 -7.78
CA TYR A 250 0.15 4.79 -7.21
C TYR A 250 1.46 5.56 -7.30
N VAL A 251 1.74 6.26 -8.41
CA VAL A 251 2.89 7.19 -8.48
C VAL A 251 2.82 8.18 -7.33
N PHE A 252 1.66 8.81 -7.15
CA PHE A 252 1.50 9.80 -6.10
C PHE A 252 1.60 9.20 -4.69
N ALA A 253 0.98 8.04 -4.46
CA ALA A 253 1.05 7.34 -3.18
C ALA A 253 2.48 6.91 -2.82
N ASN A 254 3.24 6.41 -3.80
CA ASN A 254 4.65 6.08 -3.61
C ASN A 254 5.50 7.31 -3.25
N ARG A 255 5.20 8.50 -3.80
CA ARG A 255 5.84 9.76 -3.38
C ARG A 255 5.53 10.11 -1.93
N LEU A 256 4.29 9.90 -1.48
CA LEU A 256 3.92 10.12 -0.07
C LEU A 256 4.68 9.15 0.84
N LEU A 257 4.73 7.87 0.47
CA LEU A 257 5.50 6.86 1.20
C LEU A 257 6.99 7.25 1.29
N PHE A 258 7.56 7.69 0.17
CA PHE A 258 8.94 8.12 0.13
C PHE A 258 9.18 9.38 0.99
N TYR A 259 8.26 10.36 0.95
CA TYR A 259 8.29 11.52 1.84
C TYR A 259 8.36 11.10 3.30
N GLU A 260 7.49 10.19 3.73
CA GLU A 260 7.46 9.69 5.10
C GLU A 260 8.75 8.94 5.48
N SER A 261 9.34 8.21 4.54
CA SER A 261 10.63 7.54 4.77
C SER A 261 11.78 8.52 5.01
N VAL A 262 11.80 9.63 4.28
CA VAL A 262 12.83 10.67 4.38
C VAL A 262 12.59 11.57 5.61
N ARG A 263 11.33 11.89 5.92
CA ARG A 263 10.92 12.65 7.12
C ARG A 263 11.47 12.08 8.43
N ARG A 264 11.82 10.78 8.45
CA ARG A 264 12.53 10.16 9.57
C ARG A 264 13.89 10.78 9.86
N LYS A 265 14.67 11.07 8.81
CA LYS A 265 16.06 11.53 8.91
C LYS A 265 16.18 13.04 9.06
N PHE A 266 15.20 13.79 8.52
CA PHE A 266 15.24 15.25 8.48
C PHE A 266 14.12 15.83 9.36
N ASP A 267 14.48 16.34 10.54
CA ASP A 267 13.52 16.90 11.51
C ASP A 267 12.82 18.18 11.01
N ASP A 268 13.37 18.85 10.01
CA ASP A 268 12.76 20.01 9.34
C ASP A 268 11.51 19.61 8.52
N LEU A 269 11.40 18.34 8.12
CA LEU A 269 10.26 17.83 7.38
C LEU A 269 9.08 17.53 8.31
N LYS A 270 7.96 18.18 8.04
CA LYS A 270 6.73 18.07 8.84
C LYS A 270 5.77 17.06 8.25
N GLN A 271 4.92 16.49 9.10
CA GLN A 271 3.83 15.65 8.63
C GLN A 271 2.92 16.38 7.63
N ILE A 272 2.68 15.75 6.48
CA ILE A 272 1.74 16.26 5.48
C ILE A 272 0.31 15.91 5.93
N THR A 273 -0.59 16.89 5.86
CA THR A 273 -2.00 16.70 6.21
C THR A 273 -2.89 17.39 5.19
N VAL A 274 -4.05 16.81 4.85
CA VAL A 274 -5.00 17.49 3.96
C VAL A 274 -5.66 18.68 4.70
N PRO A 275 -5.56 19.91 4.18
CA PRO A 275 -6.20 21.08 4.79
C PRO A 275 -7.70 20.89 5.04
N LYS A 276 -8.20 21.46 6.15
CA LYS A 276 -9.65 21.37 6.52
C LYS A 276 -10.55 22.19 5.60
N LYS A 277 -10.00 23.24 4.97
CA LYS A 277 -10.70 24.10 4.01
C LYS A 277 -9.85 24.16 2.75
N LEU A 278 -10.44 23.78 1.63
CA LEU A 278 -9.87 23.92 0.29
C LEU A 278 -10.82 24.83 -0.49
N GLY A 279 -10.29 25.78 -1.25
CA GLY A 279 -11.09 26.66 -2.10
C GLY A 279 -11.47 25.97 -3.41
N GLN A 280 -10.52 25.25 -3.99
CA GLN A 280 -10.66 24.48 -5.23
C GLN A 280 -9.98 23.10 -5.10
N PRO A 281 -10.40 22.08 -5.88
CA PRO A 281 -9.79 20.76 -5.84
C PRO A 281 -8.28 20.77 -6.16
N LEU A 282 -7.83 21.66 -7.05
CA LEU A 282 -6.42 21.82 -7.40
C LEU A 282 -5.56 22.49 -6.30
N ASP A 283 -6.18 23.11 -5.27
CA ASP A 283 -5.43 23.63 -4.12
C ASP A 283 -4.71 22.51 -3.37
N LEU A 284 -5.25 21.29 -3.44
CA LEU A 284 -4.66 20.11 -2.83
C LEU A 284 -3.34 19.72 -3.52
N LEU A 285 -3.30 19.77 -4.86
CA LEU A 285 -2.07 19.55 -5.62
C LEU A 285 -1.00 20.58 -5.25
N ALA A 286 -1.37 21.86 -5.18
CA ALA A 286 -0.44 22.92 -4.80
C ALA A 286 0.10 22.72 -3.38
N HIS A 287 -0.74 22.28 -2.44
CA HIS A 287 -0.34 21.94 -1.08
C HIS A 287 0.69 20.82 -1.02
N PHE A 288 0.47 19.73 -1.76
CA PHE A 288 1.40 18.60 -1.82
C PHE A 288 2.71 19.00 -2.52
N ASN A 289 2.64 19.69 -3.65
CA ASN A 289 3.82 20.14 -4.39
C ASN A 289 4.71 21.04 -3.53
N LYS A 290 4.13 21.94 -2.72
CA LYS A 290 4.89 22.76 -1.78
C LYS A 290 5.65 21.89 -0.76
N SER A 291 5.02 20.84 -0.27
CA SER A 291 5.63 19.93 0.71
C SER A 291 6.75 19.10 0.08
N PHE A 292 6.56 18.61 -1.14
CA PHE A 292 7.57 17.88 -1.89
C PHE A 292 8.75 18.76 -2.34
N GLN A 293 8.47 20.00 -2.75
CA GLN A 293 9.52 20.97 -3.06
C GLN A 293 10.37 21.26 -1.81
N HIS A 294 9.74 21.45 -0.65
CA HIS A 294 10.47 21.64 0.59
C HIS A 294 11.28 20.39 0.99
N ALA A 295 10.74 19.18 0.76
CA ALA A 295 11.52 17.95 0.96
C ALA A 295 12.77 17.94 0.10
N MET A 296 12.65 18.22 -1.19
CA MET A 296 13.77 18.30 -2.12
C MET A 296 14.81 19.35 -1.69
N GLU A 297 14.37 20.53 -1.23
CA GLU A 297 15.27 21.59 -0.74
C GLU A 297 16.05 21.16 0.52
N VAL A 298 15.40 20.43 1.43
CA VAL A 298 16.02 19.97 2.69
C VAL A 298 16.90 18.75 2.47
N THR A 299 16.51 17.84 1.59
CA THR A 299 17.30 16.64 1.29
C THR A 299 18.49 16.97 0.42
N GLY A 300 18.37 17.94 -0.50
CA GLY A 300 19.30 18.13 -1.61
C GLY A 300 19.14 17.10 -2.74
N ASP A 301 18.16 16.20 -2.63
CA ASP A 301 18.10 14.90 -3.33
C ASP A 301 16.70 14.58 -3.84
N TYR A 302 16.60 13.54 -4.68
CA TYR A 302 15.34 12.90 -5.09
C TYR A 302 14.40 13.79 -5.89
N GLU A 303 14.95 14.74 -6.65
CA GLU A 303 14.18 15.61 -7.55
C GLU A 303 13.21 14.80 -8.41
N THR A 304 13.63 13.67 -8.99
CA THR A 304 12.76 12.86 -9.85
C THR A 304 11.63 12.14 -9.12
N LEU A 305 11.72 11.97 -7.79
CA LEU A 305 10.62 11.48 -6.95
C LEU A 305 9.69 12.61 -6.54
N PHE A 306 10.22 13.70 -5.99
CA PHE A 306 9.43 14.78 -5.39
C PHE A 306 8.95 15.85 -6.38
N TYR A 307 9.73 16.10 -7.43
CA TYR A 307 9.50 17.14 -8.41
C TYR A 307 9.89 16.66 -9.82
N PRO A 308 9.06 15.84 -10.49
CA PRO A 308 9.37 15.42 -11.85
C PRO A 308 9.57 16.68 -12.71
N MET A 309 10.75 16.84 -13.31
CA MET A 309 11.16 18.01 -14.10
C MET A 309 10.22 18.35 -15.28
N GLN A 310 9.27 17.47 -15.59
CA GLN A 310 8.17 17.70 -16.52
C GLN A 310 6.83 17.54 -15.80
N GLU A 311 5.97 18.54 -15.95
CA GLU A 311 4.57 18.44 -15.54
C GLU A 311 3.86 17.34 -16.35
N ASP A 312 3.32 16.35 -15.65
CA ASP A 312 2.36 15.43 -16.27
C ASP A 312 0.98 16.08 -16.24
N TRP A 313 0.42 16.41 -17.42
CA TRP A 313 -0.88 17.09 -17.47
C TRP A 313 -2.01 16.24 -16.88
N ALA A 314 -1.87 14.90 -16.84
CA ALA A 314 -2.88 14.01 -16.30
C ALA A 314 -2.76 13.86 -14.77
N ALA A 315 -1.60 14.12 -14.17
CA ALA A 315 -1.39 13.99 -12.73
C ALA A 315 -2.36 14.81 -11.87
N PRO A 316 -2.72 16.06 -12.21
CA PRO A 316 -3.74 16.82 -11.48
C PRO A 316 -5.12 16.13 -11.38
N ALA A 317 -5.45 15.20 -12.28
CA ALA A 317 -6.74 14.52 -12.31
C ALA A 317 -7.03 13.72 -11.03
N ILE A 318 -6.00 13.26 -10.30
CA ILE A 318 -6.16 12.52 -9.04
C ILE A 318 -6.79 13.36 -7.91
N PHE A 319 -6.85 14.68 -8.11
CA PHE A 319 -7.45 15.63 -7.18
C PHE A 319 -8.71 16.29 -7.75
N ALA A 320 -9.12 15.97 -8.97
CA ALA A 320 -10.17 16.72 -9.66
C ALA A 320 -11.58 16.36 -9.18
N HIS A 321 -11.76 15.19 -8.57
CA HIS A 321 -13.05 14.79 -8.00
C HIS A 321 -13.32 15.52 -6.67
N GLU A 322 -14.57 15.93 -6.40
CA GLU A 322 -14.94 16.69 -5.21
C GLU A 322 -14.62 15.98 -3.88
N LEU A 323 -14.71 14.64 -3.87
CA LEU A 323 -14.37 13.78 -2.73
C LEU A 323 -12.87 13.41 -2.64
N ALA A 324 -12.03 13.87 -3.57
CA ALA A 324 -10.60 13.55 -3.55
C ALA A 324 -9.89 13.97 -2.24
N PRO A 325 -10.19 15.13 -1.61
CA PRO A 325 -9.57 15.50 -0.33
C PRO A 325 -9.83 14.48 0.78
N ASP A 326 -11.04 13.92 0.85
CA ASP A 326 -11.39 12.92 1.87
C ASP A 326 -10.69 11.59 1.59
N ALA A 327 -10.61 11.19 0.33
CA ALA A 327 -9.91 9.99 -0.10
C ALA A 327 -8.40 10.07 0.22
N TRP A 328 -7.74 11.16 -0.14
CA TRP A 328 -6.32 11.37 0.16
C TRP A 328 -6.04 11.57 1.64
N ARG A 329 -6.98 12.14 2.41
CA ARG A 329 -6.88 12.19 3.87
C ARG A 329 -6.91 10.80 4.49
N SER A 330 -7.71 9.88 3.93
CA SER A 330 -7.72 8.48 4.35
C SER A 330 -6.38 7.78 4.08
N VAL A 331 -5.75 8.03 2.92
CA VAL A 331 -4.42 7.49 2.59
C VAL A 331 -3.36 8.01 3.57
N LEU A 332 -3.34 9.32 3.84
CA LEU A 332 -2.39 9.91 4.80
C LEU A 332 -2.64 9.43 6.24
N GLY A 333 -3.90 9.25 6.63
CA GLY A 333 -4.25 8.72 7.94
C GLY A 333 -3.81 7.27 8.13
N GLU A 334 -3.74 6.48 7.06
CA GLU A 334 -3.15 5.14 7.10
C GLU A 334 -1.62 5.21 7.25
N LEU A 335 -0.95 6.03 6.44
CA LEU A 335 0.50 6.23 6.54
C LEU A 335 0.94 6.70 7.93
N ASP A 336 0.14 7.53 8.61
CA ASP A 336 0.47 8.06 9.94
C ASP A 336 0.49 7.00 11.05
N GLN A 337 -0.31 5.93 10.91
CA GLN A 337 -0.33 4.85 11.89
C GLN A 337 0.96 4.04 11.88
N PHE A 338 1.65 4.06 10.74
CA PHE A 338 2.95 3.44 10.57
C PHE A 338 3.98 4.48 10.99
N ASN A 339 4.45 4.41 12.24
CA ASN A 339 5.53 5.28 12.67
C ASN A 339 6.83 4.91 11.94
N PHE A 340 7.10 5.53 10.80
CA PHE A 340 8.29 5.30 9.98
C PHE A 340 9.60 5.54 10.74
N LYS A 341 9.60 6.30 11.85
CA LYS A 341 10.77 6.44 12.74
C LYS A 341 11.06 5.18 13.54
N GLU A 342 10.07 4.33 13.79
CA GLU A 342 10.17 3.10 14.58
C GLU A 342 10.26 1.83 13.72
N ILE A 343 9.85 1.89 12.46
CA ILE A 343 9.99 0.76 11.52
C ILE A 343 11.47 0.46 11.27
N ARG A 344 11.88 -0.80 11.38
CA ARG A 344 13.26 -1.20 11.07
C ARG A 344 13.57 -1.02 9.58
N THR A 345 14.81 -0.67 9.23
CA THR A 345 15.20 -0.39 7.82
C THR A 345 14.99 -1.59 6.89
N ASP A 346 15.12 -2.82 7.40
CA ASP A 346 14.86 -4.05 6.64
C ASP A 346 13.39 -4.21 6.23
N ILE A 347 12.45 -3.84 7.11
CA ILE A 347 11.02 -3.83 6.79
C ILE A 347 10.71 -2.77 5.73
N LEU A 348 11.28 -1.57 5.87
CA LEU A 348 11.11 -0.50 4.89
C LEU A 348 11.68 -0.89 3.51
N GLY A 349 12.86 -1.51 3.48
CA GLY A 349 13.44 -2.08 2.27
C GLY A 349 12.53 -3.14 1.65
N GLY A 350 11.92 -4.00 2.47
CA GLY A 350 10.92 -4.98 2.04
C GLY A 350 9.66 -4.36 1.42
N ILE A 351 9.16 -3.26 2.00
CA ILE A 351 8.02 -2.49 1.43
C ILE A 351 8.38 -2.00 0.03
N PHE A 352 9.52 -1.32 -0.12
CA PHE A 352 9.94 -0.81 -1.43
C PHE A 352 10.18 -1.96 -2.42
N GLN A 353 10.82 -3.05 -1.99
CA GLN A 353 11.06 -4.24 -2.83
C GLN A 353 9.78 -4.89 -3.36
N ARG A 354 8.73 -4.92 -2.53
CA ARG A 354 7.45 -5.47 -2.95
C ARG A 354 6.66 -4.51 -3.83
N LEU A 355 6.69 -3.20 -3.57
CA LEU A 355 6.08 -2.19 -4.47
C LEU A 355 6.67 -2.24 -5.88
N ILE A 356 7.89 -2.76 -5.99
CA ILE A 356 8.61 -2.94 -7.24
C ILE A 356 8.66 -4.42 -7.66
N ALA A 357 7.91 -5.33 -7.05
CA ALA A 357 7.93 -6.73 -7.47
C ALA A 357 7.35 -6.89 -8.89
N PRO A 358 7.79 -7.89 -9.67
CA PRO A 358 7.29 -8.12 -11.03
C PRO A 358 5.75 -8.20 -11.11
N GLU A 359 5.11 -8.83 -10.12
CA GLU A 359 3.66 -8.98 -10.03
C GLU A 359 2.97 -7.62 -9.90
N GLU A 360 3.49 -6.75 -9.04
CA GLU A 360 2.98 -5.39 -8.83
C GLU A 360 3.18 -4.54 -10.08
N ARG A 361 4.37 -4.62 -10.68
CA ARG A 361 4.70 -3.89 -11.91
C ARG A 361 3.83 -4.31 -13.10
N HIS A 362 3.45 -5.58 -13.20
CA HIS A 362 2.55 -6.08 -14.24
C HIS A 362 1.13 -5.54 -14.14
N LYS A 363 0.64 -5.19 -12.94
CA LYS A 363 -0.69 -4.56 -12.76
C LYS A 363 -0.84 -3.26 -13.54
N PHE A 364 0.27 -2.58 -13.85
CA PHE A 364 0.32 -1.34 -14.61
C PHE A 364 0.64 -1.57 -16.10
N GLY A 365 0.65 -2.83 -16.54
CA GLY A 365 0.81 -3.33 -17.91
C GLY A 365 2.13 -2.93 -18.59
N GLN A 366 3.18 -2.70 -17.82
CA GLN A 366 4.52 -2.55 -18.36
C GLN A 366 5.11 -3.94 -18.64
N HIS A 367 5.59 -4.14 -19.86
CA HIS A 367 6.33 -5.35 -20.24
C HIS A 367 7.82 -5.14 -19.92
N TYR A 368 8.43 -6.12 -19.26
CA TYR A 368 9.82 -6.01 -18.78
C TYR A 368 10.74 -7.02 -19.43
N THR A 369 12.00 -6.62 -19.56
CA THR A 369 13.10 -7.50 -19.93
C THR A 369 13.38 -8.47 -18.78
N ASN A 370 13.44 -9.77 -19.08
CA ASN A 370 13.81 -10.81 -18.14
C ASN A 370 15.22 -10.54 -17.54
N GLU A 371 15.38 -10.74 -16.23
CA GLU A 371 16.63 -10.42 -15.53
C GLU A 371 17.84 -11.24 -16.00
N ASP A 372 17.65 -12.51 -16.38
CA ASP A 372 18.72 -13.35 -16.92
C ASP A 372 19.26 -12.78 -18.24
N LEU A 373 18.36 -12.27 -19.09
CA LEU A 373 18.75 -11.61 -20.33
C LEU A 373 19.51 -10.30 -20.05
N VAL A 374 19.02 -9.52 -19.09
CA VAL A 374 19.69 -8.28 -18.64
C VAL A 374 21.10 -8.58 -18.15
N ASP A 375 21.29 -9.63 -17.35
CA ASP A 375 22.60 -10.02 -16.83
C ASP A 375 23.58 -10.41 -17.92
N VAL A 376 23.12 -11.18 -18.91
CA VAL A 376 23.94 -11.58 -20.05
C VAL A 376 24.43 -10.32 -20.78
N VAL A 377 23.53 -9.38 -21.10
CA VAL A 377 23.89 -8.13 -21.79
C VAL A 377 24.86 -7.31 -20.93
N ASN A 378 24.54 -7.09 -19.65
CA ASN A 378 25.41 -6.36 -18.72
C ASN A 378 26.80 -7.02 -18.57
N ALA A 379 26.88 -8.35 -18.67
CA ALA A 379 28.15 -9.07 -18.61
C ALA A 379 29.08 -8.78 -19.80
N PHE A 380 28.51 -8.51 -20.98
CA PHE A 380 29.26 -8.08 -22.15
C PHE A 380 29.59 -6.60 -22.15
N CYS A 381 28.68 -5.75 -21.65
CA CYS A 381 28.81 -4.29 -21.72
C CYS A 381 29.62 -3.69 -20.57
N ILE A 382 29.50 -4.20 -19.34
CA ILE A 382 30.15 -3.66 -18.14
C ILE A 382 31.32 -4.56 -17.79
N ARG A 383 32.54 -4.07 -18.02
CA ARG A 383 33.78 -4.83 -17.88
C ARG A 383 34.62 -4.39 -16.68
N LYS A 384 34.32 -3.23 -16.10
CA LYS A 384 35.01 -2.70 -14.92
C LYS A 384 34.01 -2.13 -13.91
N ALA A 385 34.41 -2.12 -12.64
CA ALA A 385 33.60 -1.55 -11.57
C ALA A 385 33.34 -0.04 -11.75
N ASP A 386 34.22 0.69 -12.43
CA ASP A 386 34.19 2.14 -12.69
C ASP A 386 33.64 2.52 -14.09
N ASP A 387 33.06 1.57 -14.84
CA ASP A 387 32.44 1.87 -16.14
C ASP A 387 31.18 2.74 -15.96
N ILE A 388 31.07 3.84 -16.69
CA ILE A 388 29.85 4.67 -16.73
C ILE A 388 28.77 3.94 -17.53
N VAL A 389 27.58 3.80 -16.93
CA VAL A 389 26.43 3.08 -17.51
C VAL A 389 25.32 4.07 -17.84
N LEU A 390 24.80 4.01 -19.06
CA LEU A 390 23.63 4.77 -19.49
C LEU A 390 22.59 3.81 -20.11
N ASP A 391 21.37 3.85 -19.57
CA ASP A 391 20.19 3.24 -20.21
C ASP A 391 19.24 4.34 -20.71
N PRO A 392 19.19 4.61 -22.02
CA PRO A 392 18.40 5.70 -22.60
C PRO A 392 16.89 5.42 -22.69
N ALA A 393 16.45 4.20 -22.36
CA ALA A 393 15.04 3.79 -22.35
C ALA A 393 14.82 2.83 -21.18
N CYS A 394 15.11 3.32 -19.97
CA CYS A 394 15.40 2.46 -18.84
C CYS A 394 14.21 1.66 -18.29
N GLY A 395 12.98 2.00 -18.68
CA GLY A 395 11.79 1.40 -18.11
C GLY A 395 11.79 1.59 -16.60
N SER A 396 11.41 0.55 -15.86
CA SER A 396 11.55 0.52 -14.39
C SER A 396 12.99 0.35 -13.90
N GLY A 397 14.00 0.33 -14.78
CA GLY A 397 15.41 0.34 -14.39
C GLY A 397 16.04 -1.04 -14.15
N SER A 398 15.50 -2.13 -14.72
CA SER A 398 16.09 -3.47 -14.58
C SER A 398 17.58 -3.51 -14.97
N PHE A 399 17.94 -2.94 -16.13
CA PHE A 399 19.34 -2.85 -16.57
C PHE A 399 20.21 -2.10 -15.58
N LEU A 400 19.72 -0.97 -15.07
CA LEU A 400 20.43 -0.10 -14.13
C LEU A 400 20.67 -0.78 -12.77
N VAL A 401 19.65 -1.48 -12.25
CA VAL A 401 19.77 -2.23 -10.99
C VAL A 401 20.74 -3.40 -11.13
N ARG A 402 20.64 -4.18 -12.21
CA ARG A 402 21.57 -5.29 -12.45
C ARG A 402 22.99 -4.77 -12.73
N ALA A 403 23.14 -3.60 -13.35
CA ALA A 403 24.42 -2.91 -13.53
C ALA A 403 25.04 -2.51 -12.18
N TYR A 404 24.25 -1.94 -11.28
CA TYR A 404 24.67 -1.63 -9.91
C TYR A 404 25.23 -2.87 -9.19
N HIS A 405 24.49 -3.98 -9.18
CA HIS A 405 24.93 -5.22 -8.54
C HIS A 405 26.18 -5.81 -9.19
N ARG A 406 26.26 -5.75 -10.53
CA ARG A 406 27.44 -6.22 -11.26
C ARG A 406 28.68 -5.42 -10.92
N LYS A 407 28.59 -4.08 -10.88
CA LYS A 407 29.69 -3.19 -10.47
C LYS A 407 30.12 -3.47 -9.03
N ALA A 408 29.17 -3.68 -8.12
CA ALA A 408 29.45 -4.05 -6.74
C ALA A 408 30.21 -5.39 -6.64
N TRP A 409 29.75 -6.42 -7.35
CA TRP A 409 30.43 -7.71 -7.42
C TRP A 409 31.86 -7.61 -7.98
N MET A 410 32.08 -6.80 -9.04
CA MET A 410 33.42 -6.59 -9.59
C MET A 410 34.36 -5.86 -8.63
N ALA A 411 33.83 -4.91 -7.83
CA ALA A 411 34.62 -4.18 -6.85
C ALA A 411 35.11 -5.08 -5.69
N GLU A 412 34.36 -6.12 -5.33
CA GLU A 412 34.71 -7.07 -4.26
C GLU A 412 35.59 -8.24 -4.76
N ASP A 413 35.54 -8.53 -6.06
CA ASP A 413 36.24 -9.66 -6.65
C ASP A 413 37.73 -9.36 -6.89
N LYS A 414 38.58 -10.04 -6.11
CA LYS A 414 40.06 -9.92 -6.13
C LYS A 414 40.72 -10.25 -7.47
N ARG A 415 39.99 -10.85 -8.42
CA ARG A 415 40.49 -11.11 -9.79
C ARG A 415 40.58 -9.83 -10.61
N PHE A 416 39.89 -8.77 -10.18
CA PHE A 416 39.92 -7.48 -10.83
C PHE A 416 40.67 -6.46 -9.98
N THR A 417 41.45 -5.60 -10.62
CA THR A 417 42.09 -4.43 -9.98
C THR A 417 41.17 -3.23 -10.12
N HIS A 418 40.62 -2.75 -9.01
CA HIS A 418 39.74 -1.59 -8.97
C HIS A 418 40.04 -0.67 -7.78
N PRO A 419 39.72 0.62 -7.88
CA PRO A 419 39.64 1.50 -6.72
C PRO A 419 38.61 0.98 -5.71
N SER A 420 38.75 1.34 -4.44
CA SER A 420 37.64 1.18 -3.48
C SER A 420 36.51 2.12 -3.95
N VAL A 421 35.35 1.55 -4.32
CA VAL A 421 34.20 2.31 -4.82
C VAL A 421 33.10 2.22 -3.76
N SER A 422 32.67 3.37 -3.22
CA SER A 422 31.55 3.42 -2.26
C SER A 422 30.21 3.11 -2.94
N HIS A 423 29.14 2.98 -2.16
CA HIS A 423 27.79 2.89 -2.72
C HIS A 423 27.44 4.12 -3.57
N GLN A 424 27.76 5.30 -3.06
CA GLN A 424 27.53 6.60 -3.69
C GLN A 424 28.26 6.72 -5.04
N ASP A 425 29.54 6.34 -5.08
CA ASP A 425 30.33 6.37 -6.32
C ASP A 425 29.72 5.47 -7.41
N ARG A 426 29.21 4.29 -7.03
CA ARG A 426 28.54 3.38 -7.97
C ARG A 426 27.25 3.96 -8.53
N LEU A 427 26.43 4.60 -7.69
CA LEU A 427 25.19 5.25 -8.13
C LEU A 427 25.47 6.46 -9.03
N ALA A 428 26.52 7.23 -8.74
CA ALA A 428 26.92 8.37 -9.55
C ALA A 428 27.28 7.99 -11.00
N GLU A 429 27.71 6.76 -11.25
CA GLU A 429 28.09 6.27 -12.57
C GLU A 429 26.94 5.63 -13.36
N ILE A 430 25.72 5.59 -12.80
CA ILE A 430 24.56 4.94 -13.41
C ILE A 430 23.51 5.98 -13.79
N TYR A 431 23.30 6.13 -15.10
CA TYR A 431 22.38 7.07 -15.71
C TYR A 431 21.23 6.34 -16.39
N GLY A 432 20.02 6.88 -16.27
CA GLY A 432 18.83 6.38 -16.94
C GLY A 432 17.99 7.49 -17.54
N SER A 433 17.24 7.19 -18.60
CA SER A 433 16.19 8.07 -19.11
C SER A 433 14.98 7.24 -19.51
N ASP A 434 13.78 7.73 -19.20
CA ASP A 434 12.54 7.18 -19.75
C ASP A 434 11.50 8.28 -19.98
N ILE A 435 10.65 8.13 -20.98
CA ILE A 435 9.57 9.09 -21.27
C ILE A 435 8.38 8.89 -20.32
N SER A 436 8.13 7.66 -19.89
CA SER A 436 7.01 7.31 -19.02
C SER A 436 7.30 7.75 -17.59
N LEU A 437 6.35 8.50 -17.01
CA LEU A 437 6.42 8.94 -15.62
C LEU A 437 6.56 7.75 -14.66
N PHE A 438 5.75 6.72 -14.86
CA PHE A 438 5.73 5.56 -13.96
C PHE A 438 7.02 4.75 -14.06
N ALA A 439 7.51 4.53 -15.29
CA ALA A 439 8.77 3.84 -15.53
C ALA A 439 9.94 4.56 -14.84
N ALA A 440 10.14 5.85 -15.15
CA ALA A 440 11.20 6.65 -14.55
C ALA A 440 11.08 6.72 -13.02
N HIS A 441 9.87 6.87 -12.49
CA HIS A 441 9.62 6.88 -11.05
C HIS A 441 10.02 5.55 -10.38
N LEU A 442 9.62 4.42 -10.97
CA LEU A 442 10.01 3.10 -10.49
C LEU A 442 11.52 2.86 -10.62
N ALA A 443 12.17 3.33 -11.67
CA ALA A 443 13.62 3.24 -11.82
C ALA A 443 14.35 3.99 -10.70
N THR A 444 13.91 5.20 -10.38
CA THR A 444 14.48 5.96 -9.26
C THR A 444 14.25 5.23 -7.93
N LEU A 445 13.02 4.78 -7.65
CA LEU A 445 12.72 4.02 -6.42
C LEU A 445 13.54 2.72 -6.34
N ASN A 446 13.67 2.02 -7.44
CA ASN A 446 14.41 0.76 -7.54
C ASN A 446 15.87 0.90 -7.18
N LEU A 447 16.51 2.00 -7.58
CA LEU A 447 17.91 2.29 -7.29
C LEU A 447 18.06 2.88 -5.89
N ALA A 448 17.22 3.84 -5.51
CA ALA A 448 17.26 4.49 -4.20
C ALA A 448 17.01 3.50 -3.04
N SER A 449 16.16 2.49 -3.26
CA SER A 449 15.82 1.47 -2.25
C SER A 449 16.90 0.42 -1.98
N ARG A 450 18.01 0.40 -2.73
CA ARG A 450 19.06 -0.63 -2.57
C ARG A 450 19.90 -0.43 -1.32
N ASP A 451 20.13 0.81 -0.90
CA ASP A 451 20.77 1.10 0.37
C ASP A 451 20.19 2.35 1.04
N ILE A 452 19.02 2.19 1.65
CA ILE A 452 18.26 3.29 2.29
C ILE A 452 19.04 3.88 3.50
N ASN A 453 20.12 3.26 3.95
CA ASN A 453 20.82 3.66 5.18
C ASN A 453 21.74 4.87 5.00
N GLU A 454 22.31 5.11 3.82
CA GLU A 454 23.26 6.21 3.61
C GLU A 454 22.54 7.56 3.35
N GLU A 455 23.24 8.66 3.65
CA GLU A 455 22.70 10.03 3.67
C GLU A 455 22.52 10.64 2.26
N GLU A 456 23.03 9.99 1.21
CA GLU A 456 23.08 10.55 -0.15
C GLU A 456 22.94 9.42 -1.20
N ASN A 457 21.71 9.14 -1.64
CA ASN A 457 21.41 8.09 -2.62
C ASN A 457 20.76 8.69 -3.85
N TYR A 458 21.57 9.07 -4.84
CA TYR A 458 21.11 9.78 -6.05
C TYR A 458 21.12 8.91 -7.31
N PRO A 459 20.00 8.24 -7.65
CA PRO A 459 19.82 7.69 -8.99
C PRO A 459 19.75 8.80 -10.04
N ARG A 460 20.63 8.76 -11.05
CA ARG A 460 20.63 9.74 -12.15
C ARG A 460 19.64 9.35 -13.25
N ILE A 461 18.35 9.33 -12.89
CA ILE A 461 17.24 9.00 -13.79
C ILE A 461 16.57 10.28 -14.30
N ALA A 462 16.43 10.44 -15.60
CA ALA A 462 15.68 11.54 -16.22
C ALA A 462 14.31 11.06 -16.72
N ARG A 463 13.26 11.84 -16.46
CA ARG A 463 11.96 11.67 -17.13
C ARG A 463 11.93 12.55 -18.39
N ARG A 464 12.44 12.05 -19.51
CA ARG A 464 12.50 12.78 -20.79
C ARG A 464 12.56 11.83 -21.99
N ASN A 465 12.17 12.36 -23.15
CA ASN A 465 12.50 11.75 -24.43
C ASN A 465 14.02 11.83 -24.66
N PHE A 466 14.69 10.68 -24.64
CA PHE A 466 16.15 10.63 -24.81
C PHE A 466 16.64 11.27 -26.12
N PHE A 467 15.85 11.19 -27.20
CA PHE A 467 16.21 11.76 -28.49
C PHE A 467 16.17 13.30 -28.52
N GLU A 468 15.57 13.93 -27.51
CA GLU A 468 15.51 15.40 -27.36
C GLU A 468 16.66 15.94 -26.50
N ILE A 469 17.46 15.08 -25.88
CA ILE A 469 18.62 15.47 -25.08
C ILE A 469 19.72 15.94 -26.04
N ARG A 470 20.06 17.24 -26.01
CA ARG A 470 21.09 17.84 -26.88
C ARG A 470 22.45 17.94 -26.16
N GLU A 471 23.51 17.60 -26.88
CA GLU A 471 24.84 17.28 -26.34
C GLU A 471 25.71 18.48 -25.91
N LYS A 472 25.18 19.69 -25.72
CA LYS A 472 25.97 20.83 -25.22
C LYS A 472 25.14 21.68 -24.27
N ASN A 473 25.48 21.60 -22.97
CA ASN A 473 24.92 22.33 -21.82
C ASN A 473 23.68 21.72 -21.11
N GLU A 474 23.24 20.49 -21.43
CA GLU A 474 22.11 19.84 -20.70
C GLU A 474 22.47 18.55 -19.95
N LEU A 475 23.71 18.08 -20.00
CA LEU A 475 24.19 17.10 -19.01
C LEU A 475 24.23 17.70 -17.59
N SER A 476 24.21 19.02 -17.48
CA SER A 476 23.96 19.77 -16.24
C SER A 476 22.49 19.82 -15.84
N LEU A 477 21.53 19.40 -16.68
CA LEU A 477 20.11 19.30 -16.33
C LEU A 477 19.69 17.90 -15.86
N ILE A 478 20.59 16.91 -15.99
CA ILE A 478 20.71 15.84 -15.00
C ILE A 478 21.48 16.48 -13.85
N HIS A 479 20.84 17.33 -13.03
CA HIS A 479 21.59 18.24 -12.17
C HIS A 479 22.51 17.47 -11.21
N ILE A 480 23.80 17.69 -11.46
CA ILE A 480 24.91 17.52 -10.54
C ILE A 480 24.63 18.51 -9.41
N SER A 481 24.11 18.04 -8.29
CA SER A 481 24.50 18.62 -7.01
C SER A 481 25.94 18.18 -6.79
N GLU A 482 26.90 19.07 -7.05
CA GLU A 482 28.17 18.92 -6.36
C GLU A 482 27.86 19.09 -4.88
N PRO A 483 28.24 18.15 -4.00
CA PRO A 483 28.13 18.37 -2.57
C PRO A 483 28.96 19.62 -2.26
N THR A 484 28.30 20.68 -1.83
CA THR A 484 28.97 21.83 -1.23
C THR A 484 29.81 21.31 -0.07
N ARG A 485 31.13 21.40 -0.23
CA ARG A 485 32.15 21.06 0.76
C ARG A 485 31.86 21.59 2.15
#